data_AF-A0A497M4C4-F1
#
_entry.id   AF-A0A497M4C4-F1
#
_cell.length_a   1.000
_cell.length_b   1.000
_cell.length_c   1.000
_cell.angle_alpha   90.00
_cell.angle_beta   90.00
_cell.angle_gamma   90.00
#
_symmetry.space_group_name_H-M   'P 1'
#
loop_
_entity.id
_entity.type
_entity.pdbx_description
1 polymer ?
#
loop_
_entity_poly.entity_id
_entity_poly.type
_entity_poly.pdbx_seq_one_letter_code
_entity_poly.pdbx_strand_id
1 'polypeptide(L)'
;MAEEKRKEEKNPDEEIRIGVFICHCGLNIAGTIDIQELVEFAKTLPDVVYVKDNRYTCADPGQDEIRKGIKEHRLNRVVVAACSPRLHEPTFRRCVAEAGLNPYLFEMANIREFSSWCHSSMPKEATEKAKDIIKMAVAKARLLRPLEVMEVPVTNKALVIGGGIAGINAALDLAEMGFKVYLLEKTESIGGHMAQLDKTFPTLDCSICIEGPKMVDVGRHPNIEIISYADLLSVEGYVGNFKVKIRKNPRYVIEDKCTGCGECRDVCPIEYPNEWDMNLGVRKAISVPFDQAVPLVYTINRDYCIECYKCVDACGAREAINFEQQPEEIELEVGAIIIATGYDIYLPYDN
;
A
#
# COMPACT_ATOMS: atom_id res chain seq x y z
N MET A 1 5.41 35.30 2.91
CA MET A 1 4.36 36.24 2.49
C MET A 1 3.64 35.59 1.32
N ALA A 2 2.65 34.76 1.61
CA ALA A 2 1.78 34.17 0.60
C ALA A 2 0.54 35.06 0.55
N GLU A 3 0.34 35.76 -0.56
CA GLU A 3 -0.86 36.54 -0.78
C GLU A 3 -2.07 35.60 -0.79
N GLU A 4 -3.00 35.86 0.12
CA GLU A 4 -4.33 35.27 0.18
C GLU A 4 -5.07 35.52 -1.14
N LYS A 5 -5.07 34.56 -2.06
CA LYS A 5 -6.13 34.46 -3.06
C LYS A 5 -7.36 33.82 -2.42
N ARG A 6 -8.06 34.57 -1.58
CA ARG A 6 -9.50 34.36 -1.40
C ARG A 6 -10.18 34.72 -2.73
N LYS A 7 -10.96 33.79 -3.30
CA LYS A 7 -12.34 34.00 -3.83
C LYS A 7 -12.69 33.06 -4.99
N GLU A 8 -13.35 31.96 -4.66
CA GLU A 8 -14.68 31.64 -5.21
C GLU A 8 -15.60 31.40 -4.02
N GLU A 9 -15.93 32.49 -3.32
CA GLU A 9 -17.04 32.46 -2.37
C GLU A 9 -18.30 32.15 -3.19
N LYS A 10 -18.98 31.06 -2.80
CA LYS A 10 -20.31 30.64 -3.24
C LYS A 10 -21.12 31.88 -3.67
N ASN A 11 -21.46 32.02 -4.94
CA ASN A 11 -22.43 33.05 -5.32
C ASN A 11 -23.73 32.68 -4.61
N PRO A 12 -24.14 33.40 -3.54
CA PRO A 12 -25.21 32.93 -2.65
C PRO A 12 -26.56 32.77 -3.36
N ASP A 13 -26.66 33.41 -4.53
CA ASP A 13 -27.84 33.50 -5.38
C ASP A 13 -27.83 32.52 -6.58
N GLU A 14 -26.84 31.63 -6.68
CA GLU A 14 -26.84 30.64 -7.77
C GLU A 14 -27.85 29.52 -7.49
N GLU A 15 -28.92 29.46 -8.30
CA GLU A 15 -29.93 28.40 -8.27
C GLU A 15 -29.26 27.03 -8.34
N ILE A 16 -29.62 26.12 -7.43
CA ILE A 16 -29.07 24.75 -7.43
C ILE A 16 -29.70 23.96 -8.58
N ARG A 17 -28.86 23.34 -9.40
CA ARG A 17 -29.26 22.61 -10.62
C ARG A 17 -28.56 21.25 -10.65
N ILE A 18 -29.28 20.23 -10.20
CA ILE A 18 -28.76 18.87 -10.02
C ILE A 18 -29.11 18.00 -11.23
N GLY A 19 -28.11 17.31 -11.78
CA GLY A 19 -28.32 16.21 -12.72
C GLY A 19 -28.16 14.86 -12.03
N VAL A 20 -29.16 13.97 -12.16
CA VAL A 20 -29.11 12.61 -11.62
C VAL A 20 -28.90 11.61 -12.75
N PHE A 21 -27.83 10.83 -12.69
CA PHE A 21 -27.47 9.83 -13.70
C PHE A 21 -27.58 8.43 -13.11
N ILE A 22 -28.46 7.59 -13.66
CA ILE A 22 -28.77 6.27 -13.10
C ILE A 22 -28.18 5.16 -13.98
N CYS A 23 -27.29 4.36 -13.40
CA CYS A 23 -26.61 3.29 -14.12
C CYS A 23 -27.40 1.98 -14.04
N HIS A 24 -27.49 1.25 -15.14
CA HIS A 24 -28.02 -0.12 -15.14
C HIS A 24 -26.96 -1.16 -14.75
N CYS A 25 -25.69 -0.83 -15.01
CA CYS A 25 -24.53 -1.73 -14.87
C CYS A 25 -24.76 -3.08 -15.58
N GLY A 26 -25.32 -3.04 -16.79
CA GLY A 26 -25.85 -4.22 -17.45
C GLY A 26 -27.07 -4.75 -16.71
N LEU A 27 -26.99 -5.97 -16.16
CA LEU A 27 -28.03 -6.55 -15.31
C LEU A 27 -27.68 -6.50 -13.82
N ASN A 28 -26.51 -5.97 -13.45
CA ASN A 28 -26.10 -5.93 -12.04
C ASN A 28 -26.98 -5.02 -11.19
N ILE A 29 -27.51 -3.93 -11.76
CA ILE A 29 -28.47 -3.04 -11.10
C ILE A 29 -29.86 -3.28 -11.69
N ALA A 30 -29.99 -3.16 -13.01
CA ALA A 30 -31.29 -3.27 -13.69
C ALA A 30 -31.92 -4.68 -13.66
N GLY A 31 -31.17 -5.72 -13.27
CA GLY A 31 -31.73 -7.06 -13.06
C GLY A 31 -32.52 -7.21 -11.75
N THR A 32 -32.40 -6.26 -10.83
CA THR A 32 -33.06 -6.28 -9.51
C THR A 32 -33.85 -5.01 -9.24
N ILE A 33 -33.35 -3.86 -9.68
CA ILE A 33 -33.94 -2.55 -9.41
C ILE A 33 -34.70 -2.06 -10.64
N ASP A 34 -35.93 -1.58 -10.45
CA ASP A 34 -36.68 -0.94 -11.53
C ASP A 34 -36.10 0.45 -11.85
N ILE A 35 -35.34 0.54 -12.93
CA ILE A 35 -34.68 1.79 -13.31
C ILE A 35 -35.67 2.87 -13.73
N GLN A 36 -36.75 2.50 -14.42
CA GLN A 36 -37.73 3.51 -14.87
C GLN A 36 -38.43 4.14 -13.68
N GLU A 37 -38.73 3.34 -12.66
CA GLU A 37 -39.27 3.83 -11.41
C GLU A 37 -38.30 4.78 -10.67
N LEU A 38 -36.99 4.48 -10.68
CA LEU A 38 -35.96 5.37 -10.14
C LEU A 38 -35.86 6.69 -10.91
N VAL A 39 -35.94 6.65 -12.25
CA VAL A 39 -35.88 7.83 -13.12
C VAL A 39 -37.04 8.77 -12.80
N GLU A 40 -38.27 8.25 -12.75
CA GLU A 40 -39.46 9.05 -12.44
C GLU A 40 -39.40 9.60 -11.02
N PHE A 41 -38.97 8.79 -10.04
CA PHE A 41 -38.78 9.26 -8.67
C PHE A 41 -37.74 10.39 -8.59
N ALA A 42 -36.58 10.26 -9.23
CA ALA A 42 -35.51 11.25 -9.15
C ALA A 42 -35.93 12.61 -9.71
N LYS A 43 -36.81 12.65 -10.73
CA LYS A 43 -37.38 13.90 -11.28
C LYS A 43 -38.24 14.67 -10.27
N THR A 44 -38.80 13.99 -9.26
CA THR A 44 -39.64 14.62 -8.22
C THR A 44 -38.83 15.30 -7.11
N LEU A 45 -37.51 15.08 -7.07
CA LEU A 45 -36.66 15.58 -6.00
C LEU A 45 -36.35 17.08 -6.16
N PRO A 46 -36.21 17.84 -5.06
CA PRO A 46 -35.89 19.26 -5.11
C PRO A 46 -34.59 19.55 -5.86
N ASP A 47 -34.58 20.62 -6.66
CA ASP A 47 -33.42 21.12 -7.42
C ASP A 47 -32.90 20.16 -8.51
N VAL A 48 -33.54 19.00 -8.73
CA VAL A 48 -33.23 18.10 -9.83
C VAL A 48 -33.84 18.61 -11.12
N VAL A 49 -32.99 19.04 -12.05
CA VAL A 49 -33.40 19.64 -13.34
C VAL A 49 -33.18 18.72 -14.53
N TYR A 50 -32.41 17.64 -14.35
CA TYR A 50 -32.12 16.65 -15.39
C TYR A 50 -31.94 15.27 -14.78
N VAL A 51 -32.57 14.25 -15.40
CA VAL A 51 -32.39 12.85 -15.02
C VAL A 51 -32.15 12.04 -16.28
N LYS A 52 -31.13 11.19 -16.26
CA LYS A 52 -30.78 10.32 -17.37
C LYS A 52 -30.35 8.95 -16.86
N ASP A 53 -30.89 7.89 -17.43
CA ASP A 53 -30.39 6.55 -17.23
C ASP A 53 -29.61 6.05 -18.45
N ASN A 54 -28.61 5.19 -18.21
CA ASN A 54 -27.88 4.51 -19.26
C ASN A 54 -27.33 3.15 -18.79
N ARG A 55 -26.91 2.33 -19.76
CA ARG A 55 -26.48 0.96 -19.48
C ARG A 55 -25.19 0.90 -18.66
N TYR A 56 -24.24 1.78 -18.96
CA TYR A 56 -22.92 1.84 -18.33
C TYR A 56 -22.46 3.29 -18.19
N THR A 57 -22.73 3.92 -17.05
CA THR A 57 -22.43 5.34 -16.84
C THR A 57 -20.94 5.64 -16.81
N CYS A 58 -20.12 4.67 -16.40
CA CYS A 58 -18.66 4.81 -16.37
C CYS A 58 -17.98 4.64 -17.74
N ALA A 59 -18.69 4.10 -18.74
CA ALA A 59 -18.14 4.00 -20.10
C ALA A 59 -18.16 5.36 -20.79
N ASP A 60 -17.35 5.53 -21.84
CA ASP A 60 -17.22 6.81 -22.56
C ASP A 60 -18.57 7.42 -22.98
N PRO A 61 -19.53 6.66 -23.54
CA PRO A 61 -20.84 7.24 -23.89
C PRO A 61 -21.60 7.77 -22.66
N GLY A 62 -21.49 7.08 -21.52
CA GLY A 62 -22.15 7.50 -20.28
C GLY A 62 -21.50 8.73 -19.65
N GLN A 63 -20.16 8.83 -19.73
CA GLN A 63 -19.43 10.02 -19.31
C GLN A 63 -19.75 11.22 -20.24
N ASP A 64 -19.88 10.99 -21.54
CA ASP A 64 -20.29 12.03 -22.49
C ASP A 64 -21.70 12.56 -22.20
N GLU A 65 -22.64 11.70 -21.81
CA GLU A 65 -23.97 12.13 -21.38
C GLU A 65 -23.91 13.03 -20.14
N ILE A 66 -23.00 12.76 -19.21
CA ILE A 66 -22.76 13.63 -18.05
C ILE A 66 -22.19 14.97 -18.50
N ARG A 67 -21.11 14.97 -19.30
CA ARG A 67 -20.48 16.20 -19.79
C ARG A 67 -21.44 17.08 -20.59
N LYS A 68 -22.26 16.47 -21.45
CA LYS A 68 -23.31 17.16 -22.20
C LYS A 68 -24.39 17.69 -21.28
N GLY A 69 -24.86 16.86 -20.34
CA GLY A 69 -25.85 17.25 -19.35
C GLY A 69 -25.43 18.49 -18.55
N ILE A 70 -24.17 18.55 -18.11
CA ILE A 70 -23.61 19.69 -17.39
C ILE A 70 -23.71 20.98 -18.21
N LYS A 71 -23.31 20.93 -19.49
CA LYS A 71 -23.29 22.10 -20.38
C LYS A 71 -24.69 22.53 -20.82
N GLU A 72 -25.50 21.57 -21.29
CA GLU A 72 -26.81 21.82 -21.88
C GLU A 72 -27.84 22.27 -20.83
N HIS A 73 -27.83 21.67 -19.64
CA HIS A 73 -28.79 21.98 -18.57
C HIS A 73 -28.24 22.95 -17.52
N ARG A 74 -27.00 23.43 -17.71
CA ARG A 74 -26.26 24.30 -16.77
C ARG A 74 -26.24 23.70 -15.37
N LEU A 75 -25.85 22.43 -15.26
CA LEU A 75 -25.81 21.75 -13.98
C LEU A 75 -24.65 22.28 -13.16
N ASN A 76 -24.92 22.58 -11.89
CA ASN A 76 -23.89 22.91 -10.92
C ASN A 76 -23.73 21.84 -9.85
N ARG A 77 -24.47 20.72 -9.93
CA ARG A 77 -24.28 19.52 -9.11
C ARG A 77 -24.56 18.27 -9.95
N VAL A 78 -23.85 17.19 -9.66
CA VAL A 78 -24.05 15.89 -10.33
C VAL A 78 -24.19 14.79 -9.28
N VAL A 79 -25.22 13.96 -9.42
CA VAL A 79 -25.39 12.73 -8.66
C VAL A 79 -25.33 11.55 -9.62
N VAL A 80 -24.47 10.57 -9.35
CA VAL A 80 -24.45 9.30 -10.10
C VAL A 80 -24.94 8.18 -9.19
N ALA A 81 -26.06 7.54 -9.55
CA ALA A 81 -26.60 6.38 -8.88
C ALA A 81 -26.09 5.10 -9.57
N ALA A 82 -25.06 4.49 -8.99
CA ALA A 82 -24.38 3.33 -9.57
C ALA A 82 -23.69 2.45 -8.50
N CYS A 83 -22.38 2.24 -8.65
CA CYS A 83 -21.55 1.41 -7.79
C CYS A 83 -20.91 2.18 -6.63
N SER A 84 -20.05 1.50 -5.88
CA SER A 84 -19.30 2.10 -4.77
C SER A 84 -18.44 3.31 -5.19
N PRO A 85 -18.44 4.40 -4.40
CA PRO A 85 -17.50 5.51 -4.60
C PRO A 85 -16.03 5.06 -4.50
N ARG A 86 -15.74 4.00 -3.72
CA ARG A 86 -14.38 3.43 -3.62
C ARG A 86 -13.84 2.92 -4.94
N LEU A 87 -14.70 2.68 -5.94
CA LEU A 87 -14.33 2.23 -7.27
C LEU A 87 -14.25 3.39 -8.27
N HIS A 88 -15.33 4.15 -8.44
CA HIS A 88 -15.47 5.10 -9.55
C HIS A 88 -15.66 6.57 -9.13
N GLU A 89 -15.56 6.92 -7.85
CA GLU A 89 -15.55 8.34 -7.46
C GLU A 89 -14.44 9.13 -8.16
N PRO A 90 -13.18 8.66 -8.23
CA PRO A 90 -12.13 9.36 -8.99
C PRO A 90 -12.45 9.48 -10.49
N THR A 91 -13.10 8.46 -11.07
CA THR A 91 -13.51 8.46 -12.48
C THR A 91 -14.51 9.58 -12.75
N PHE A 92 -15.60 9.66 -11.95
CA PHE A 92 -16.62 10.66 -12.17
C PHE A 92 -16.20 12.07 -11.75
N ARG A 93 -15.35 12.21 -10.73
CA ARG A 93 -14.72 13.50 -10.38
C ARG A 93 -13.93 14.08 -11.57
N ARG A 94 -13.16 13.25 -12.29
CA ARG A 94 -12.48 13.69 -13.52
C ARG A 94 -13.47 14.07 -14.62
N CYS A 95 -14.48 13.24 -14.86
CA CYS A 95 -15.50 13.48 -15.88
C CYS A 95 -16.23 14.83 -15.69
N VAL A 96 -16.66 15.15 -14.47
CA VAL A 96 -17.32 16.43 -14.20
C VAL A 96 -16.35 17.62 -14.27
N ALA A 97 -15.09 17.43 -13.85
CA ALA A 97 -14.04 18.44 -13.95
C ALA A 97 -13.70 18.79 -15.40
N GLU A 98 -13.66 17.82 -16.31
CA GLU A 98 -13.49 18.04 -17.76
C GLU A 98 -14.63 18.87 -18.37
N ALA A 99 -15.82 18.85 -17.76
CA ALA A 99 -16.94 19.69 -18.15
C ALA A 99 -16.93 21.08 -17.50
N GLY A 100 -15.94 21.39 -16.64
CA GLY A 100 -15.82 22.66 -15.93
C GLY A 100 -16.54 22.69 -14.57
N LEU A 101 -17.08 21.56 -14.09
CA LEU A 101 -17.72 21.49 -12.77
C LEU A 101 -16.69 21.07 -11.71
N ASN A 102 -16.65 21.78 -10.57
CA ASN A 102 -15.76 21.44 -9.48
C ASN A 102 -16.00 19.97 -9.02
N PRO A 103 -14.94 19.14 -8.87
CA PRO A 103 -15.07 17.71 -8.59
C PRO A 103 -15.73 17.40 -7.25
N TYR A 104 -15.79 18.34 -6.32
CA TYR A 104 -16.44 18.19 -5.01
C TYR A 104 -17.91 18.61 -5.01
N LEU A 105 -18.45 19.00 -6.17
CA LEU A 105 -19.88 19.21 -6.42
C LEU A 105 -20.55 17.98 -7.03
N PHE A 106 -19.86 16.84 -6.97
CA PHE A 106 -20.32 15.53 -7.39
C PHE A 106 -20.59 14.64 -6.16
N GLU A 107 -21.67 13.86 -6.20
CA GLU A 107 -22.01 12.86 -5.17
C GLU A 107 -22.34 11.50 -5.81
N MET A 108 -21.92 10.42 -5.15
CA MET A 108 -22.20 9.05 -5.58
C MET A 108 -23.31 8.43 -4.73
N ALA A 109 -24.34 7.89 -5.38
CA ALA A 109 -25.37 7.05 -4.77
C ALA A 109 -25.04 5.57 -5.06
N ASN A 110 -24.57 4.82 -4.05
CA ASN A 110 -24.26 3.40 -4.23
C ASN A 110 -25.54 2.55 -4.17
N ILE A 111 -26.08 2.20 -5.33
CA ILE A 111 -27.27 1.36 -5.48
C ILE A 111 -26.95 -0.06 -5.97
N ARG A 112 -25.66 -0.38 -6.20
CA ARG A 112 -25.21 -1.73 -6.60
C ARG A 112 -24.83 -2.58 -5.39
N GLU A 113 -23.65 -2.33 -4.80
CA GLU A 113 -23.16 -3.09 -3.65
C GLU A 113 -24.09 -2.94 -2.43
N PHE A 114 -24.73 -1.78 -2.29
CA PHE A 114 -25.62 -1.48 -1.16
C PHE A 114 -27.11 -1.52 -1.48
N SER A 115 -27.52 -1.94 -2.69
CA SER A 115 -28.92 -2.27 -2.94
C SER A 115 -29.08 -3.51 -3.82
N SER A 116 -28.82 -3.44 -5.13
CA SER A 116 -29.15 -4.54 -6.04
C SER A 116 -28.48 -5.87 -5.70
N TRP A 117 -27.18 -5.88 -5.38
CA TRP A 117 -26.44 -7.12 -5.12
C TRP A 117 -26.78 -7.79 -3.79
N CYS A 118 -27.17 -7.03 -2.78
CA CYS A 118 -27.52 -7.57 -1.47
C CYS A 118 -29.02 -7.88 -1.31
N HIS A 119 -29.86 -7.46 -2.27
CA HIS A 119 -31.32 -7.59 -2.20
C HIS A 119 -31.95 -8.22 -3.46
N SER A 120 -31.22 -9.12 -4.14
CA SER A 120 -31.67 -9.74 -5.40
C SER A 120 -32.98 -10.52 -5.28
N SER A 121 -33.33 -11.00 -4.09
CA SER A 121 -34.58 -11.72 -3.79
C SER A 121 -35.74 -10.81 -3.39
N MET A 122 -35.51 -9.50 -3.19
CA MET A 122 -36.51 -8.50 -2.78
C MET A 122 -36.49 -7.27 -3.71
N PRO A 123 -36.84 -7.42 -5.01
CA PRO A 123 -36.69 -6.36 -6.02
C PRO A 123 -37.44 -5.06 -5.71
N LYS A 124 -38.64 -5.15 -5.12
CA LYS A 124 -39.46 -3.98 -4.79
C LYS A 124 -38.82 -3.18 -3.66
N GLU A 125 -38.41 -3.86 -2.61
CA GLU A 125 -37.73 -3.27 -1.46
C GLU A 125 -36.35 -2.73 -1.86
N ALA A 126 -35.63 -3.40 -2.77
CA ALA A 126 -34.37 -2.92 -3.34
C ALA A 126 -34.55 -1.61 -4.13
N THR A 127 -35.67 -1.50 -4.85
CA THR A 127 -36.03 -0.30 -5.61
C THR A 127 -36.38 0.86 -4.67
N GLU A 128 -37.21 0.63 -3.65
CA GLU A 128 -37.50 1.65 -2.61
C GLU A 128 -36.23 2.10 -1.89
N LYS A 129 -35.36 1.16 -1.49
CA LYS A 129 -34.08 1.49 -0.88
C LYS A 129 -33.21 2.34 -1.80
N ALA A 130 -33.18 2.04 -3.10
CA ALA A 130 -32.39 2.79 -4.05
C ALA A 130 -32.92 4.22 -4.26
N LYS A 131 -34.24 4.41 -4.24
CA LYS A 131 -34.87 5.74 -4.21
C LYS A 131 -34.40 6.54 -2.99
N ASP A 132 -34.43 5.95 -1.81
CA ASP A 132 -33.97 6.62 -0.58
C ASP A 132 -32.48 6.99 -0.65
N ILE A 133 -31.62 6.10 -1.16
CA ILE A 133 -30.19 6.40 -1.36
C ILE A 133 -29.99 7.57 -2.32
N ILE A 134 -30.72 7.62 -3.44
CA ILE A 134 -30.68 8.74 -4.39
C ILE A 134 -31.15 10.03 -3.72
N LYS A 135 -32.27 9.98 -2.98
CA LYS A 135 -32.80 11.13 -2.23
C LYS A 135 -31.80 11.67 -1.22
N MET A 136 -31.10 10.79 -0.50
CA MET A 136 -30.04 11.17 0.44
C MET A 136 -28.85 11.80 -0.27
N ALA A 137 -28.40 11.24 -1.40
CA ALA A 137 -27.32 11.79 -2.20
C ALA A 137 -27.67 13.17 -2.77
N VAL A 138 -28.89 13.34 -3.30
CA VAL A 138 -29.42 14.64 -3.76
C VAL A 138 -29.47 15.63 -2.60
N ALA A 139 -29.99 15.24 -1.44
CA ALA A 139 -30.05 16.11 -0.26
C ALA A 139 -28.66 16.61 0.17
N LYS A 140 -27.64 15.75 0.13
CA LYS A 140 -26.24 16.12 0.39
C LYS A 140 -25.68 17.01 -0.73
N ALA A 141 -25.93 16.68 -1.99
CA ALA A 141 -25.45 17.42 -3.15
C ALA A 141 -25.86 18.91 -3.12
N ARG A 142 -27.07 19.22 -2.64
CA ARG A 142 -27.56 20.60 -2.43
C ARG A 142 -26.68 21.41 -1.48
N LEU A 143 -26.02 20.75 -0.53
CA LEU A 143 -25.18 21.38 0.49
C LEU A 143 -23.68 21.33 0.17
N LEU A 144 -23.28 20.59 -0.88
CA LEU A 144 -21.88 20.54 -1.33
C LEU A 144 -21.37 21.93 -1.72
N ARG A 145 -20.07 22.11 -1.52
CA ARG A 145 -19.33 23.33 -1.82
C ARG A 145 -18.16 22.98 -2.73
N PRO A 146 -17.76 23.88 -3.64
CA PRO A 146 -16.54 23.68 -4.38
C PRO A 146 -15.37 23.65 -3.39
N LEU A 147 -14.45 22.71 -3.58
CA LEU A 147 -13.19 22.63 -2.83
C LEU A 147 -12.02 22.63 -3.80
N GLU A 148 -10.87 23.05 -3.29
CA GLU A 148 -9.59 22.99 -4.00
C GLU A 148 -8.79 21.79 -3.49
N VAL A 149 -8.06 21.15 -4.40
CA VAL A 149 -7.15 20.06 -4.03
C VAL A 149 -5.93 20.68 -3.35
N MET A 150 -5.59 20.17 -2.17
CA MET A 150 -4.35 20.59 -1.50
C MET A 150 -3.16 19.96 -2.22
N GLU A 151 -2.23 20.79 -2.68
CA GLU A 151 -0.94 20.34 -3.20
C GLU A 151 0.05 20.20 -2.04
N VAL A 152 0.75 19.08 -1.99
CA VAL A 152 1.76 18.78 -0.96
C VAL A 152 3.06 18.35 -1.63
N PRO A 153 4.24 18.75 -1.10
CA PRO A 153 5.51 18.28 -1.62
C PRO A 153 5.66 16.78 -1.41
N VAL A 154 6.50 16.14 -2.23
CA VAL A 154 6.79 14.70 -2.14
C VAL A 154 8.28 14.52 -1.83
N THR A 155 8.59 13.88 -0.72
CA THR A 155 9.95 13.48 -0.36
C THR A 155 10.46 12.46 -1.36
N ASN A 156 11.58 12.75 -2.03
CA ASN A 156 12.12 11.95 -3.13
C ASN A 156 12.92 10.71 -2.65
N LYS A 157 12.33 9.94 -1.72
CA LYS A 157 12.89 8.72 -1.15
C LYS A 157 11.78 7.70 -0.93
N ALA A 158 12.10 6.41 -1.05
CA ALA A 158 11.16 5.33 -0.81
C ALA A 158 11.64 4.42 0.32
N LEU A 159 10.69 3.83 1.04
CA LEU A 159 10.93 2.73 1.98
C LEU A 159 10.30 1.46 1.42
N VAL A 160 11.07 0.38 1.36
CA VAL A 160 10.58 -0.97 1.07
C VAL A 160 10.67 -1.80 2.35
N ILE A 161 9.55 -2.37 2.79
CA ILE A 161 9.44 -3.16 4.02
C ILE A 161 9.36 -4.64 3.65
N GLY A 162 10.43 -5.38 3.96
CA GLY A 162 10.60 -6.80 3.63
C GLY A 162 11.61 -7.01 2.51
N GLY A 163 12.69 -7.73 2.81
CA GLY A 163 13.82 -8.02 1.94
C GLY A 163 13.73 -9.35 1.18
N GLY A 164 12.53 -9.92 0.98
CA GLY A 164 12.37 -11.05 0.06
C GLY A 164 12.44 -10.63 -1.40
N ILE A 165 12.40 -11.59 -2.33
CA ILE A 165 12.49 -11.32 -3.79
C ILE A 165 11.58 -10.19 -4.29
N ALA A 166 10.37 -10.04 -3.75
CA ALA A 166 9.46 -8.95 -4.11
C ALA A 166 10.01 -7.56 -3.72
N GLY A 167 10.49 -7.42 -2.48
CA GLY A 167 11.08 -6.18 -2.00
C GLY A 167 12.44 -5.87 -2.63
N ILE A 168 13.25 -6.91 -2.88
CA ILE A 168 14.52 -6.80 -3.61
C ILE A 168 14.30 -6.20 -5.00
N ASN A 169 13.34 -6.72 -5.78
CA ASN A 169 13.05 -6.17 -7.10
C ASN A 169 12.49 -4.75 -7.03
N ALA A 170 11.55 -4.49 -6.11
CA ALA A 170 11.00 -3.14 -5.93
C ALA A 170 12.10 -2.12 -5.57
N ALA A 171 13.06 -2.50 -4.74
CA ALA A 171 14.18 -1.64 -4.38
C ALA A 171 15.13 -1.38 -5.56
N LEU A 172 15.48 -2.42 -6.33
CA LEU A 172 16.31 -2.28 -7.53
C LEU A 172 15.66 -1.37 -8.57
N ASP A 173 14.40 -1.63 -8.92
CA ASP A 173 13.67 -0.85 -9.95
C ASP A 173 13.61 0.64 -9.58
N LEU A 174 13.28 0.95 -8.32
CA LEU A 174 13.25 2.34 -7.84
C LEU A 174 14.63 2.99 -7.84
N ALA A 175 15.66 2.23 -7.46
CA ALA A 175 17.02 2.73 -7.36
C ALA A 175 17.64 2.97 -8.75
N GLU A 176 17.32 2.14 -9.74
CA GLU A 176 17.69 2.30 -11.15
C GLU A 176 17.00 3.51 -11.80
N MET A 177 15.77 3.84 -11.35
CA MET A 177 15.10 5.10 -11.71
C MET A 177 15.73 6.34 -11.06
N GLY A 178 16.72 6.16 -10.16
CA GLY A 178 17.46 7.24 -9.51
C GLY A 178 16.90 7.68 -8.16
N PHE A 179 15.95 6.95 -7.57
CA PHE A 179 15.42 7.25 -6.24
C PHE A 179 16.29 6.66 -5.14
N LYS A 180 16.47 7.38 -4.03
CA LYS A 180 17.06 6.79 -2.81
C LYS A 180 16.04 5.85 -2.17
N VAL A 181 16.46 4.62 -1.91
CA VAL A 181 15.64 3.57 -1.32
C VAL A 181 16.24 3.10 -0.01
N TYR A 182 15.41 3.00 1.01
CA TYR A 182 15.70 2.26 2.23
C TYR A 182 15.01 0.89 2.14
N LEU A 183 15.78 -0.19 2.27
CA LEU A 183 15.25 -1.55 2.31
C LEU A 183 15.32 -2.08 3.74
N LEU A 184 14.17 -2.09 4.41
CA LEU A 184 14.03 -2.55 5.78
C LEU A 184 13.78 -4.06 5.80
N GLU A 185 14.64 -4.80 6.51
CA GLU A 185 14.53 -6.24 6.68
C GLU A 185 14.56 -6.61 8.17
N LYS A 186 13.59 -7.44 8.57
CA LYS A 186 13.39 -7.84 9.97
C LYS A 186 14.50 -8.77 10.45
N THR A 187 14.90 -9.71 9.61
CA THR A 187 15.92 -10.72 9.89
C THR A 187 17.33 -10.22 9.55
N GLU A 188 18.33 -11.04 9.85
CA GLU A 188 19.74 -10.71 9.67
C GLU A 188 20.14 -10.53 8.19
N SER A 189 19.35 -11.06 7.24
CA SER A 189 19.68 -11.08 5.81
C SER A 189 18.44 -10.86 4.95
N ILE A 190 18.62 -10.21 3.79
CA ILE A 190 17.63 -10.26 2.71
C ILE A 190 17.62 -11.65 2.06
N GLY A 191 16.60 -11.93 1.24
CA GLY A 191 16.35 -13.20 0.53
C GLY A 191 14.98 -13.80 0.89
N GLY A 192 14.57 -13.70 2.15
CA GLY A 192 13.28 -14.24 2.61
C GLY A 192 13.12 -15.74 2.31
N HIS A 193 11.89 -16.19 2.07
CA HIS A 193 11.61 -17.61 1.81
C HIS A 193 12.25 -18.16 0.55
N MET A 194 12.51 -17.33 -0.45
CA MET A 194 13.09 -17.80 -1.70
C MET A 194 14.51 -18.36 -1.49
N ALA A 195 15.29 -17.73 -0.61
CA ALA A 195 16.61 -18.19 -0.21
C ALA A 195 16.58 -19.51 0.59
N GLN A 196 15.43 -19.94 1.11
CA GLN A 196 15.27 -21.24 1.77
C GLN A 196 14.96 -22.38 0.79
N LEU A 197 14.49 -22.06 -0.43
CA LEU A 197 14.14 -23.07 -1.42
C LEU A 197 15.40 -23.67 -2.05
N ASP A 198 15.38 -24.96 -2.39
CA ASP A 198 16.44 -25.55 -3.23
C ASP A 198 16.27 -25.12 -4.70
N LYS A 199 15.07 -25.33 -5.24
CA LYS A 199 14.74 -25.06 -6.65
C LYS A 199 13.41 -24.34 -6.83
N THR A 200 13.26 -23.66 -7.97
CA THR A 200 12.05 -22.92 -8.33
C THR A 200 11.39 -23.47 -9.59
N PHE A 201 10.12 -23.84 -9.50
CA PHE A 201 9.32 -24.20 -10.68
C PHE A 201 8.95 -22.94 -11.50
N PRO A 202 8.66 -23.05 -12.81
CA PRO A 202 8.63 -24.27 -13.62
C PRO A 202 9.99 -24.67 -14.21
N THR A 203 11.02 -23.83 -14.12
CA THR A 203 12.32 -24.06 -14.78
C THR A 203 13.22 -25.04 -14.03
N LEU A 204 12.97 -25.25 -12.74
CA LEU A 204 13.78 -26.07 -11.83
C LEU A 204 15.22 -25.56 -11.65
N ASP A 205 15.43 -24.25 -11.86
CA ASP A 205 16.66 -23.57 -11.48
C ASP A 205 16.83 -23.57 -9.97
N CYS A 206 18.07 -23.51 -9.51
CA CYS A 206 18.35 -23.30 -8.10
C CYS A 206 17.94 -21.87 -7.69
N SER A 207 17.27 -21.72 -6.55
CA SER A 207 16.74 -20.43 -6.08
C SER A 207 17.84 -19.37 -5.96
N ILE A 208 18.98 -19.73 -5.37
CA ILE A 208 20.09 -18.80 -5.13
C ILE A 208 20.79 -18.40 -6.44
N CYS A 209 20.71 -19.22 -7.50
CA CYS A 209 21.26 -18.87 -8.80
C CYS A 209 20.56 -17.66 -9.42
N ILE A 210 19.28 -17.45 -9.09
CA ILE A 210 18.49 -16.32 -9.60
C ILE A 210 18.37 -15.18 -8.58
N GLU A 211 18.26 -15.49 -7.29
CA GLU A 211 18.12 -14.49 -6.23
C GLU A 211 19.46 -13.93 -5.75
N GLY A 212 20.48 -14.78 -5.61
CA GLY A 212 21.80 -14.40 -5.11
C GLY A 212 22.43 -13.20 -5.82
N PRO A 213 22.46 -13.17 -7.18
CA PRO A 213 22.93 -11.98 -7.90
C PRO A 213 22.15 -10.72 -7.54
N LYS A 214 20.82 -10.79 -7.42
CA LYS A 214 19.97 -9.64 -7.05
C LYS A 214 20.23 -9.17 -5.62
N MET A 215 20.45 -10.10 -4.68
CA MET A 215 20.84 -9.74 -3.32
C MET A 215 22.17 -8.97 -3.31
N VAL A 216 23.15 -9.43 -4.09
CA VAL A 216 24.44 -8.76 -4.25
C VAL A 216 24.30 -7.38 -4.89
N ASP A 217 23.47 -7.27 -5.93
CA ASP A 217 23.20 -6.00 -6.62
C ASP A 217 22.60 -4.98 -5.64
N VAL A 218 21.58 -5.39 -4.87
CA VAL A 218 21.00 -4.56 -3.80
C VAL A 218 22.05 -4.15 -2.78
N GLY A 219 22.87 -5.09 -2.31
CA GLY A 219 23.92 -4.83 -1.31
C GLY A 219 25.03 -3.90 -1.78
N ARG A 220 25.17 -3.67 -3.09
CA ARG A 220 26.19 -2.80 -3.68
C ARG A 220 25.63 -1.53 -4.32
N HIS A 221 24.31 -1.41 -4.42
CA HIS A 221 23.69 -0.31 -5.16
C HIS A 221 23.83 1.01 -4.39
N PRO A 222 24.38 2.09 -5.00
CA PRO A 222 24.67 3.35 -4.29
C PRO A 222 23.41 4.07 -3.78
N ASN A 223 22.27 3.84 -4.44
CA ASN A 223 20.98 4.42 -4.05
C ASN A 223 20.17 3.53 -3.11
N ILE A 224 20.64 2.33 -2.73
CA ILE A 224 19.93 1.46 -1.80
C ILE A 224 20.69 1.41 -0.48
N GLU A 225 19.95 1.52 0.62
CA GLU A 225 20.46 1.33 1.97
C GLU A 225 19.70 0.20 2.63
N ILE A 226 20.41 -0.90 2.86
CA ILE A 226 19.85 -2.05 3.58
C ILE A 226 19.88 -1.74 5.07
N ILE A 227 18.72 -1.81 5.71
CA ILE A 227 18.56 -1.72 7.16
C ILE A 227 18.05 -3.10 7.60
N SER A 228 18.98 -4.04 7.78
CA SER A 228 18.68 -5.41 8.18
C SER A 228 18.77 -5.58 9.70
N TYR A 229 18.16 -6.64 10.20
CA TYR A 229 18.02 -6.92 11.62
C TYR A 229 17.38 -5.75 12.36
N ALA A 230 16.26 -5.26 11.83
CA ALA A 230 15.62 -4.05 12.34
C ALA A 230 14.10 -4.15 12.36
N ASP A 231 13.48 -3.53 13.37
CA ASP A 231 12.04 -3.49 13.56
C ASP A 231 11.45 -2.15 13.14
N LEU A 232 10.35 -2.19 12.41
CA LEU A 232 9.51 -1.01 12.18
C LEU A 232 8.75 -0.67 13.46
N LEU A 233 8.97 0.51 14.03
CA LEU A 233 8.28 0.96 15.25
C LEU A 233 7.00 1.74 14.95
N SER A 234 7.07 2.73 14.06
CA SER A 234 5.92 3.53 13.68
C SER A 234 6.04 4.15 12.29
N VAL A 235 4.88 4.41 11.69
CA VAL A 235 4.74 5.20 10.45
C VAL A 235 3.69 6.27 10.70
N GLU A 236 4.10 7.53 10.56
CA GLU A 236 3.25 8.69 10.71
C GLU A 236 3.24 9.52 9.42
N GLY A 237 2.24 10.39 9.26
CA GLY A 237 2.11 11.28 8.11
C GLY A 237 1.14 10.78 7.04
N TYR A 238 1.35 11.21 5.81
CA TYR A 238 0.48 10.94 4.65
C TYR A 238 1.31 10.84 3.37
N VAL A 239 0.66 10.49 2.25
CA VAL A 239 1.31 10.32 0.95
C VAL A 239 2.27 11.47 0.63
N GLY A 240 3.51 11.14 0.28
CA GLY A 240 4.58 12.11 0.00
C GLY A 240 5.35 12.60 1.22
N ASN A 241 4.83 12.44 2.44
CA ASN A 241 5.37 13.06 3.66
C ASN A 241 5.28 12.09 4.86
N PHE A 242 5.85 10.89 4.72
CA PHE A 242 5.90 9.92 5.81
C PHE A 242 7.12 10.13 6.70
N LYS A 243 6.92 10.00 8.00
CA LYS A 243 7.97 9.88 9.01
C LYS A 243 7.94 8.48 9.59
N VAL A 244 9.06 7.79 9.49
CA VAL A 244 9.17 6.37 9.85
C VAL A 244 10.21 6.21 10.93
N LYS A 245 9.85 5.50 12.01
CA LYS A 245 10.76 5.14 13.10
C LYS A 245 11.13 3.67 13.00
N ILE A 246 12.43 3.39 13.03
CA ILE A 246 12.99 2.04 12.92
C ILE A 246 13.95 1.82 14.08
N ARG A 247 13.90 0.64 14.69
CA ARG A 247 14.89 0.18 15.67
C ARG A 247 15.82 -0.83 15.00
N LYS A 248 17.09 -0.47 14.83
CA LYS A 248 18.15 -1.42 14.51
C LYS A 248 18.46 -2.26 15.75
N ASN A 249 18.34 -3.57 15.63
CA ASN A 249 18.62 -4.48 16.73
C ASN A 249 20.14 -4.71 16.83
N PRO A 250 20.68 -4.86 18.05
CA PRO A 250 22.11 -5.06 18.23
C PRO A 250 22.50 -6.45 17.73
N ARG A 251 23.36 -6.50 16.71
CA ARG A 251 23.97 -7.77 16.26
C ARG A 251 25.00 -8.31 17.26
N TYR A 252 25.46 -7.44 18.17
CA TYR A 252 26.66 -7.57 18.99
C TYR A 252 27.92 -7.80 18.16
N VAL A 253 27.85 -7.38 16.90
CA VAL A 253 28.91 -7.45 15.90
C VAL A 253 28.85 -6.14 15.10
N ILE A 254 29.97 -5.44 15.07
CA ILE A 254 30.16 -4.19 14.35
C ILE A 254 30.25 -4.52 12.86
N GLU A 255 29.22 -4.11 12.11
CA GLU A 255 29.05 -4.42 10.69
C GLU A 255 30.30 -4.05 9.86
N ASP A 256 30.83 -2.84 10.05
CA ASP A 256 31.99 -2.32 9.31
C ASP A 256 33.31 -3.07 9.56
N LYS A 257 33.41 -3.78 10.68
CA LYS A 257 34.60 -4.57 11.06
C LYS A 257 34.45 -6.06 10.76
N CYS A 258 33.22 -6.53 10.52
CA CYS A 258 32.95 -7.94 10.27
C CYS A 258 33.35 -8.30 8.84
N THR A 259 34.17 -9.34 8.68
CA THR A 259 34.58 -9.84 7.35
C THR A 259 33.77 -11.05 6.88
N GLY A 260 32.80 -11.52 7.67
CA GLY A 260 32.01 -12.71 7.33
C GLY A 260 32.80 -14.03 7.27
N CYS A 261 33.97 -14.15 7.92
CA CYS A 261 34.87 -15.30 7.73
C CYS A 261 34.43 -16.61 8.41
N GLY A 262 33.56 -16.56 9.44
CA GLY A 262 33.05 -17.73 10.13
C GLY A 262 33.92 -18.33 11.24
N GLU A 263 35.15 -17.87 11.45
CA GLU A 263 36.05 -18.36 12.51
C GLU A 263 35.39 -18.31 13.91
N CYS A 264 34.58 -17.29 14.18
CA CYS A 264 33.85 -17.13 15.43
C CYS A 264 32.72 -18.17 15.63
N ARG A 265 32.10 -18.64 14.55
CA ARG A 265 31.07 -19.70 14.56
C ARG A 265 31.70 -21.04 14.91
N ASP A 266 32.86 -21.34 14.34
CA ASP A 266 33.52 -22.63 14.48
C ASP A 266 33.96 -22.92 15.92
N VAL A 267 34.36 -21.87 16.67
CA VAL A 267 34.77 -21.98 18.08
C VAL A 267 33.60 -21.94 19.07
N CYS A 268 32.38 -21.65 18.61
CA CYS A 268 31.22 -21.51 19.48
C CYS A 268 30.76 -22.87 20.02
N PRO A 269 30.72 -23.07 21.35
CA PRO A 269 30.35 -24.36 21.94
C PRO A 269 28.83 -24.59 22.03
N ILE A 270 28.01 -23.57 21.74
CA ILE A 270 26.55 -23.65 21.85
C ILE A 270 25.93 -23.98 20.51
N GLU A 271 25.03 -24.96 20.53
CA GLU A 271 24.16 -25.34 19.43
C GLU A 271 22.71 -25.30 19.89
N TYR A 272 21.83 -24.81 19.04
CA TYR A 272 20.39 -24.80 19.26
C TYR A 272 19.65 -24.98 17.92
N PRO A 273 18.35 -25.35 17.92
CA PRO A 273 17.60 -25.56 16.69
C PRO A 273 17.66 -24.36 15.74
N ASN A 274 17.91 -24.62 14.46
CA ASN A 274 17.95 -23.57 13.46
C ASN A 274 16.56 -23.27 12.90
N GLU A 275 15.96 -22.17 13.34
CA GLU A 275 14.67 -21.69 12.82
C GLU A 275 14.68 -21.47 11.30
N TRP A 276 15.81 -21.05 10.72
CA TRP A 276 15.95 -20.87 9.27
C TRP A 276 15.81 -22.20 8.51
N ASP A 277 16.29 -23.30 9.09
CA ASP A 277 16.19 -24.65 8.53
C ASP A 277 14.92 -25.38 9.01
N MET A 278 13.89 -24.64 9.45
CA MET A 278 12.65 -25.21 10.00
C MET A 278 12.90 -26.19 11.16
N ASN A 279 13.90 -25.91 12.00
CA ASN A 279 14.35 -26.72 13.13
C ASN A 279 14.86 -28.13 12.75
N LEU A 280 15.17 -28.38 11.47
CA LEU A 280 15.78 -29.65 11.02
C LEU A 280 17.30 -29.68 11.26
N GLY A 281 17.93 -28.51 11.28
CA GLY A 281 19.35 -28.33 11.56
C GLY A 281 19.61 -27.67 12.92
N VAL A 282 20.89 -27.47 13.21
CA VAL A 282 21.35 -26.71 14.38
C VAL A 282 22.13 -25.48 13.93
N ARG A 283 22.05 -24.39 14.69
CA ARG A 283 22.85 -23.18 14.52
C ARG A 283 23.62 -22.84 15.78
N LYS A 284 24.71 -22.09 15.63
CA LYS A 284 25.55 -21.58 16.72
C LYS A 284 25.00 -20.26 17.27
N ALA A 285 25.31 -19.96 18.54
CA ALA A 285 24.93 -18.69 19.17
C ALA A 285 25.46 -17.46 18.42
N ILE A 286 26.60 -17.56 17.73
CA ILE A 286 27.07 -16.57 16.76
C ILE A 286 27.00 -17.19 15.35
N SER A 287 26.16 -16.64 14.49
CA SER A 287 25.86 -17.23 13.17
C SER A 287 25.38 -16.20 12.14
N VAL A 288 25.30 -16.65 10.90
CA VAL A 288 24.52 -16.04 9.81
C VAL A 288 23.40 -17.00 9.43
N PRO A 289 22.26 -16.55 8.87
CA PRO A 289 21.11 -17.42 8.60
C PRO A 289 21.44 -18.49 7.54
N PHE A 290 22.20 -18.13 6.51
CA PHE A 290 22.70 -19.02 5.46
C PHE A 290 24.02 -18.46 4.89
N ASP A 291 24.81 -19.29 4.22
CA ASP A 291 26.18 -18.92 3.82
C ASP A 291 26.22 -17.84 2.71
N GLN A 292 25.15 -17.66 1.93
CA GLN A 292 25.03 -16.61 0.90
C GLN A 292 24.28 -15.36 1.41
N ALA A 293 24.14 -15.20 2.73
CA ALA A 293 23.43 -14.08 3.34
C ALA A 293 23.98 -12.71 2.88
N VAL A 294 23.07 -11.74 2.74
CA VAL A 294 23.39 -10.34 2.44
C VAL A 294 22.60 -9.43 3.40
N PRO A 295 23.26 -8.56 4.18
CA PRO A 295 24.71 -8.46 4.33
C PRO A 295 25.29 -9.72 5.01
N LEU A 296 26.51 -10.11 4.63
CA LEU A 296 27.22 -11.22 5.26
C LEU A 296 27.88 -10.77 6.57
N VAL A 297 27.04 -10.46 7.56
CA VAL A 297 27.45 -10.02 8.90
C VAL A 297 26.89 -10.98 9.93
N TYR A 298 27.78 -11.50 10.78
CA TYR A 298 27.40 -12.40 11.88
C TYR A 298 26.59 -11.67 12.94
N THR A 299 25.70 -12.41 13.60
CA THR A 299 24.89 -11.92 14.72
C THR A 299 25.01 -12.87 15.90
N ILE A 300 25.08 -12.33 17.11
CA ILE A 300 25.03 -13.11 18.36
C ILE A 300 23.60 -13.14 18.88
N ASN A 301 23.02 -14.33 18.98
CA ASN A 301 21.77 -14.55 19.70
C ASN A 301 22.06 -14.64 21.21
N ARG A 302 21.58 -13.66 21.97
CA ARG A 302 21.79 -13.55 23.42
C ARG A 302 20.97 -14.52 24.26
N ASP A 303 19.88 -15.06 23.72
CA ASP A 303 19.05 -16.04 24.43
C ASP A 303 19.80 -17.38 24.62
N TYR A 304 20.76 -17.67 23.74
CA TYR A 304 21.58 -18.89 23.79
C TYR A 304 23.06 -18.62 24.14
N CYS A 305 23.54 -17.39 24.01
CA CYS A 305 24.94 -17.06 24.28
C CYS A 305 25.28 -17.22 25.78
N ILE A 306 26.32 -17.99 26.08
CA ILE A 306 26.83 -18.19 27.45
C ILE A 306 28.00 -17.27 27.83
N GLU A 307 28.31 -16.27 26.99
CA GLU A 307 29.43 -15.34 27.23
C GLU A 307 30.78 -16.02 27.54
N CYS A 308 31.12 -17.10 26.84
CA CYS A 308 32.44 -17.74 27.01
C CYS A 308 33.60 -17.01 26.32
N TYR A 309 33.31 -15.93 25.58
CA TYR A 309 34.23 -15.05 24.85
C TYR A 309 35.17 -15.70 23.81
N LYS A 310 35.10 -17.01 23.57
CA LYS A 310 35.89 -17.69 22.52
C LYS A 310 35.75 -17.07 21.12
N CYS A 311 34.54 -16.58 20.80
CA CYS A 311 34.28 -15.90 19.53
C CYS A 311 35.09 -14.59 19.40
N VAL A 312 35.34 -13.89 20.52
CA VAL A 312 36.16 -12.67 20.57
C VAL A 312 37.62 -13.01 20.27
N ASP A 313 38.15 -14.05 20.92
CA ASP A 313 39.52 -14.53 20.69
C ASP A 313 39.73 -14.91 19.22
N ALA A 314 38.76 -15.62 18.62
CA ALA A 314 38.80 -16.00 17.21
C ALA A 314 38.64 -14.81 16.27
N CYS A 315 37.87 -13.78 16.64
CA CYS A 315 37.74 -12.56 15.84
C CYS A 315 39.09 -11.82 15.74
N GLY A 316 39.86 -11.84 16.83
CA GLY A 316 41.22 -11.33 16.89
C GLY A 316 41.31 -9.85 16.52
N ALA A 317 42.31 -9.50 15.70
CA ALA A 317 42.61 -8.12 15.31
C ALA A 317 41.49 -7.38 14.55
N ARG A 318 40.44 -8.09 14.11
CA ARG A 318 39.27 -7.47 13.48
C ARG A 318 38.43 -6.72 14.51
N GLU A 319 38.41 -7.18 15.76
CA GLU A 319 37.69 -6.55 16.88
C GLU A 319 36.24 -6.19 16.54
N ALA A 320 35.56 -7.09 15.82
CA ALA A 320 34.20 -6.85 15.34
C ALA A 320 33.15 -7.19 16.40
N ILE A 321 33.44 -8.03 17.39
CA ILE A 321 32.46 -8.46 18.39
C ILE A 321 32.36 -7.44 19.52
N ASN A 322 31.15 -6.95 19.79
CA ASN A 322 30.87 -5.97 20.83
C ASN A 322 29.57 -6.33 21.58
N PHE A 323 29.72 -6.91 22.77
CA PHE A 323 28.59 -7.28 23.65
C PHE A 323 27.87 -6.08 24.27
N GLU A 324 28.47 -4.89 24.25
CA GLU A 324 27.88 -3.67 24.80
C GLU A 324 27.00 -2.93 23.79
N GLN A 325 26.93 -3.40 22.53
CA GLN A 325 26.10 -2.79 21.49
C GLN A 325 24.63 -2.69 21.96
N GLN A 326 24.08 -1.47 21.88
CA GLN A 326 22.69 -1.19 22.22
C GLN A 326 21.84 -1.08 20.95
N PRO A 327 20.52 -1.32 21.05
CA PRO A 327 19.59 -0.98 19.97
C PRO A 327 19.71 0.50 19.60
N GLU A 328 19.64 0.80 18.31
CA GLU A 328 19.70 2.15 17.77
C GLU A 328 18.35 2.49 17.13
N GLU A 329 17.76 3.62 17.50
CA GLU A 329 16.57 4.15 16.84
C GLU A 329 16.96 5.18 15.79
N ILE A 330 16.45 5.01 14.57
CA ILE A 330 16.64 5.91 13.45
C ILE A 330 15.29 6.43 12.96
N GLU A 331 15.27 7.68 12.52
CA GLU A 331 14.09 8.31 11.90
C GLU A 331 14.36 8.58 10.42
N LEU A 332 13.44 8.16 9.56
CA LEU A 332 13.51 8.34 8.12
C LEU A 332 12.33 9.16 7.62
N GLU A 333 12.59 10.04 6.65
CA GLU A 333 11.55 10.74 5.89
C GLU A 333 11.48 10.14 4.48
N VAL A 334 10.29 9.67 4.09
CA VAL A 334 10.05 9.02 2.78
C VAL A 334 8.74 9.48 2.16
N GLY A 335 8.69 9.52 0.83
CA GLY A 335 7.49 9.91 0.09
C GLY A 335 6.55 8.74 -0.21
N ALA A 336 7.10 7.54 -0.33
CA ALA A 336 6.37 6.32 -0.64
C ALA A 336 6.86 5.14 0.20
N ILE A 337 5.94 4.21 0.47
CA ILE A 337 6.20 2.98 1.22
C ILE A 337 5.66 1.80 0.40
N ILE A 338 6.48 0.76 0.23
CA ILE A 338 6.09 -0.51 -0.38
C ILE A 338 6.15 -1.59 0.70
N ILE A 339 5.05 -2.33 0.87
CA ILE A 339 4.96 -3.45 1.81
C ILE A 339 5.17 -4.76 1.03
N ALA A 340 6.22 -5.50 1.37
CA ALA A 340 6.65 -6.73 0.73
C ALA A 340 7.08 -7.78 1.77
N THR A 341 6.36 -7.86 2.90
CA THR A 341 6.71 -8.67 4.08
C THR A 341 6.54 -10.19 3.91
N GLY A 342 6.21 -10.67 2.70
CA GLY A 342 6.10 -12.09 2.42
C GLY A 342 4.86 -12.75 3.00
N TYR A 343 5.02 -13.99 3.47
CA TYR A 343 3.99 -14.86 4.02
C TYR A 343 4.60 -15.71 5.14
N ASP A 344 3.81 -16.56 5.79
CA ASP A 344 4.30 -17.63 6.66
C ASP A 344 3.76 -18.99 6.20
N ILE A 345 4.48 -20.05 6.52
CA ILE A 345 4.08 -21.42 6.20
C ILE A 345 2.94 -21.85 7.11
N TYR A 346 1.90 -22.46 6.54
CA TYR A 346 0.86 -23.11 7.33
C TYR A 346 1.44 -24.34 8.05
N LEU A 347 1.41 -24.33 9.39
CA LEU A 347 1.86 -25.44 10.22
C LEU A 347 0.65 -26.32 10.59
N PRO A 348 0.52 -27.53 10.00
CA PRO A 348 -0.71 -28.33 10.10
C PRO A 348 -1.00 -28.92 11.49
N TYR A 349 -0.07 -28.79 12.45
CA TYR A 349 -0.14 -29.45 13.76
C TYR A 349 0.16 -28.53 14.95
N ASP A 350 0.28 -27.22 14.72
CA ASP A 350 0.50 -26.26 15.81
C ASP A 350 -0.84 -25.97 16.53
N ASN A 351 -0.97 -26.54 17.73
CA ASN A 351 -1.94 -26.18 18.77
C ASN A 351 -1.22 -25.44 19.90
#